data_AF-A0A2W0ECQ3-F1
#
_entry.id   AF-A0A2W0ECQ3-F1
#
_cell.length_a   1.000
_cell.length_b   1.000
_cell.length_c   1.000
_cell.angle_alpha   90.00
_cell.angle_beta   90.00
_cell.angle_gamma   90.00
#
_symmetry.space_group_name_H-M   'P 1'
#
loop_
_entity.id
_entity.type
_entity.pdbx_description
1 polymer ?
#
loop_
_entity_poly.entity_id
_entity_poly.type
_entity_poly.pdbx_seq_one_letter_code
_entity_poly.pdbx_strand_id
1 'polypeptide(L)' 'PLVNGPLGFFPPEPIRYLGSLMVRNAIRRKERAEDHGRRPRHLDVRLAKFAAAAGKADKG' A
#
# COMPACT_ATOMS: atom_id res chain seq x y z
N PRO A 1 26.86 -2.82 -5.54
CA PRO A 1 26.51 -2.32 -4.19
C PRO A 1 25.02 -2.02 -4.10
N LEU A 2 24.26 -2.88 -3.40
CA LEU A 2 22.86 -2.62 -3.08
C LEU A 2 22.83 -1.42 -2.13
N VAL A 3 22.15 -0.36 -2.55
CA VAL A 3 22.07 0.92 -1.84
C VAL A 3 21.51 0.70 -0.42
N ASN A 4 22.35 0.90 0.59
CA ASN A 4 21.93 1.08 1.97
C ASN A 4 21.44 2.52 2.13
N GLY A 5 20.25 2.82 1.59
CA GLY A 5 19.50 4.01 2.01
C GLY A 5 19.25 3.95 3.52
N PRO A 6 18.98 5.07 4.21
CA PRO A 6 18.72 5.04 5.64
C PRO A 6 17.63 4.00 5.89
N LEU A 7 17.93 2.99 6.73
CA LEU A 7 16.98 1.98 7.14
C LEU A 7 15.83 2.70 7.83
N GLY A 8 14.86 3.16 7.03
CA GLY A 8 13.65 3.77 7.52
C GLY A 8 13.07 2.79 8.52
N PHE A 9 12.74 3.27 9.71
CA PHE A 9 12.13 2.43 10.73
C PHE A 9 10.81 1.87 10.18
N PHE A 10 10.88 0.68 9.61
CA PHE A 10 9.70 -0.05 9.20
C PHE A 10 8.99 -0.50 10.49
N PRO A 11 7.66 -0.39 10.55
CA PRO A 11 6.92 -0.85 11.72
C PRO A 11 7.28 -2.32 11.99
N PRO A 12 7.39 -2.71 13.27
CA PRO A 12 7.73 -4.07 13.63
C PRO A 12 6.65 -5.06 13.14
N GLU A 13 7.04 -6.31 12.95
CA GLU A 13 6.08 -7.38 12.73
C GLU A 13 5.28 -7.61 14.03
N PRO A 14 3.96 -7.86 13.97
CA PRO A 14 3.16 -8.28 12.82
C PRO A 14 2.47 -7.14 12.05
N ILE A 15 2.57 -5.89 12.52
CA ILE A 15 1.80 -4.76 12.01
C ILE A 15 2.14 -4.50 10.54
N ARG A 16 3.42 -4.60 10.17
CA ARG A 16 3.87 -4.47 8.77
C ARG A 16 3.23 -5.51 7.84
N TYR A 17 3.15 -6.75 8.29
CA TYR A 17 2.53 -7.84 7.52
C TYR A 17 1.01 -7.62 7.35
N LEU A 18 0.33 -7.22 8.42
CA LEU A 18 -1.09 -6.87 8.34
C LEU A 18 -1.33 -5.65 7.44
N GLY A 19 -0.49 -4.61 7.55
CA GLY A 19 -0.55 -3.43 6.72
C GLY A 19 -0.39 -3.75 5.23
N SER A 20 0.55 -4.62 4.87
CA SER A 20 0.76 -5.02 3.46
C SER A 20 -0.43 -5.83 2.91
N LEU A 21 -1.00 -6.74 3.71
CA LEU A 21 -2.22 -7.48 3.38
C LEU A 21 -3.41 -6.55 3.20
N MET A 22 -3.60 -5.60 4.12
CA MET A 22 -4.69 -4.63 4.07
C MET A 22 -4.63 -3.80 2.78
N VAL A 23 -3.46 -3.22 2.47
CA VAL A 23 -3.25 -2.41 1.26
C VAL A 23 -3.51 -3.22 -0.01
N ARG A 24 -2.95 -4.43 -0.10
CA ARG A 24 -3.14 -5.32 -1.24
C ARG A 24 -4.61 -5.69 -1.45
N ASN A 25 -5.35 -5.94 -0.37
CA ASN A 25 -6.77 -6.23 -0.45
C ASN A 25 -7.61 -5.02 -0.86
N ALA A 26 -7.25 -3.80 -0.41
CA ALA A 26 -7.93 -2.59 -0.86
C ALA A 26 -7.70 -2.30 -2.34
N ILE A 27 -6.48 -2.48 -2.85
CA ILE A 27 -6.19 -2.30 -4.28
C ILE A 27 -7.08 -3.24 -5.10
N ARG A 28 -7.13 -4.53 -4.75
CA ARG A 28 -7.99 -5.50 -5.43
C ARG A 28 -9.47 -5.12 -5.41
N ARG A 29 -9.98 -4.61 -4.28
CA ARG A 29 -11.36 -4.13 -4.18
C ARG A 29 -11.62 -2.88 -5.01
N LYS A 30 -10.65 -1.96 -5.02
CA LYS A 30 -10.70 -0.74 -5.82
C LYS A 30 -10.74 -1.08 -7.31
N GLU A 31 -9.81 -1.90 -7.79
CA GLU A 31 -9.73 -2.36 -9.18
C GLU A 31 -11.01 -3.09 -9.58
N ARG A 32 -11.48 -4.04 -8.77
CA ARG A 32 -12.75 -4.74 -9.04
C ARG A 32 -13.94 -3.79 -9.12
N ALA A 33 -13.98 -2.73 -8.30
CA ALA A 33 -15.05 -1.74 -8.38
C ALA A 33 -14.95 -0.93 -9.68
N GLU A 34 -13.75 -0.50 -10.06
CA GLU A 34 -13.49 0.23 -11.31
C GLU A 34 -13.82 -0.63 -12.55
N ASP A 35 -13.45 -1.90 -12.56
CA ASP A 35 -13.77 -2.86 -13.63
C ASP A 35 -15.27 -3.06 -13.82
N HIS A 36 -16.04 -3.03 -12.72
CA HIS A 36 -17.50 -3.10 -12.75
C HIS A 36 -18.18 -1.74 -13.03
N GLY A 37 -17.42 -0.69 -13.32
CA GLY A 37 -17.94 0.67 -13.52
C GLY A 37 -18.57 1.29 -12.26
N ARG A 38 -18.27 0.72 -11.09
CA ARG A 38 -18.77 1.19 -9.78
C ARG A 38 -17.74 2.13 -9.15
N ARG A 39 -18.22 3.13 -8.39
CA ARG A 39 -17.30 3.99 -7.63
C ARG A 39 -16.62 3.18 -6.51
N PRO A 40 -15.28 3.13 -6.45
CA PRO A 40 -14.57 2.43 -5.38
C PRO A 40 -14.83 3.13 -4.03
N ARG A 41 -14.79 2.35 -2.94
CA ARG A 41 -15.03 2.89 -1.60
C ARG A 41 -13.93 3.87 -1.21
N HIS A 42 -14.29 4.98 -0.56
CA HIS A 42 -13.32 5.99 -0.13
C HIS A 42 -12.18 5.43 0.74
N LEU A 43 -12.46 4.38 1.54
CA LEU A 43 -11.45 3.68 2.33
C LEU A 43 -10.41 2.97 1.45
N ASP A 44 -10.85 2.30 0.39
CA ASP A 44 -9.95 1.58 -0.53
C ASP A 44 -9.06 2.56 -1.32
N VAL A 45 -9.62 3.70 -1.72
CA VAL A 45 -8.86 4.79 -2.38
C VAL A 45 -7.81 5.37 -1.45
N ARG A 46 -8.14 5.62 -0.17
CA ARG A 46 -7.16 6.09 0.83
C ARG A 46 -6.09 5.05 1.07
N LEU A 47 -6.45 3.77 1.12
CA LEU A 47 -5.50 2.71 1.38
C LEU A 47 -4.54 2.46 0.21
N ALA A 48 -5.01 2.61 -1.03
CA ALA A 48 -4.16 2.57 -2.22
C ALA A 48 -3.11 3.70 -2.24
N LYS A 49 -3.40 4.86 -1.65
CA LYS A 49 -2.41 5.95 -1.51
C LYS A 49 -1.23 5.58 -0.61
N PHE A 50 -1.44 4.75 0.41
CA PHE A 50 -0.34 4.25 1.23
C PHE A 50 0.62 3.35 0.44
N ALA A 51 0.11 2.56 -0.51
CA ALA A 51 0.96 1.77 -1.42
C ALA A 51 1.86 2.68 -2.27
N ALA A 52 1.28 3.74 -2.85
CA ALA A 52 2.00 4.71 -3.65
C ALA A 52 3.03 5.51 -2.83
N ALA A 53 2.74 5.80 -1.56
CA ALA A 53 3.67 6.45 -0.65
C ALA A 53 4.82 5.51 -0.24
N ALA A 54 4.54 4.24 0.04
CA ALA A 54 5.54 3.24 0.41
C ALA A 54 6.56 3.01 -0.73
N GLY A 55 6.10 2.90 -1.98
CA GLY A 55 7.00 2.76 -3.13
C GLY A 55 7.86 4.00 -3.41
N LYS A 56 7.44 5.19 -2.95
CA LYS A 56 8.28 6.40 -2.98
C LYS A 56 9.30 6.44 -1.85
N ALA A 57 8.94 5.92 -0.67
CA ALA A 57 9.83 5.86 0.50
C ALA A 57 10.97 4.85 0.33
N ASP A 58 10.74 3.76 -0.41
CA ASP A 58 11.76 2.72 -0.72
C ASP A 58 12.85 3.21 -1.70
N LYS A 59 12.63 4.32 -2.39
CA LYS A 59 13.51 4.84 -3.44
C LYS A 59 14.48 5.93 -2.95
N GLY A 60 14.63 6.09 -1.64
CA GLY A 60 15.48 7.09 -0.97
C GLY A 60 16.81 6.54 -0.49
#